data_AF-G7L360-F1
#
_entry.id   AF-G7L360-F1
#
_cell.length_a   1.000
_cell.length_b   1.000
_cell.length_c   1.000
_cell.angle_alpha   90.00
_cell.angle_beta   90.00
_cell.angle_gamma   90.00
#
_symmetry.space_group_name_H-M   'P 1'
#
loop_
_entity.id
_entity.type
_entity.pdbx_description
1 polymer ?
#
loop_
_entity_poly.entity_id
_entity_poly.type
_entity_poly.pdbx_seq_one_letter_code
_entity_poly.pdbx_strand_id
1 'polypeptide(L)'
;MTKSGYIDAAFRSSRNNEAYFFMNDKYILLDYAPGTGNDKILYGPSLVRDGFRSLAHTIFGSYGIDCSFNTDNNEAFIFYENFCALIDYAPYSGNVKIISGPKKIADMFPFFKGTMFEKGVDAAFSIKNIIDGFMCFRGTIFENGIDAAFASHKTNEAYFFKGEYYARVTFTPGTTYDYIMDGVSALLTIGLLFAVACGHNLPAPTQ
;
A
#
# COMPACT_ATOMS: atom_id res chain seq x y z
N MET A 1 1.32 -16.61 1.45
CA MET A 1 2.24 -16.38 0.32
C MET A 1 1.67 -15.22 -0.48
N THR A 2 2.20 -14.02 -0.26
CA THR A 2 2.00 -12.90 -1.17
C THR A 2 2.47 -13.32 -2.56
N LYS A 3 1.71 -12.98 -3.61
CA LYS A 3 2.16 -13.25 -4.98
C LYS A 3 3.36 -12.34 -5.25
N SER A 4 4.54 -12.94 -5.36
CA SER A 4 5.77 -12.20 -5.65
C SER A 4 5.60 -11.37 -6.93
N GLY A 5 5.90 -10.07 -6.83
CA GLY A 5 5.90 -9.14 -7.96
C GLY A 5 4.77 -8.12 -8.02
N TYR A 6 3.87 -8.07 -7.04
CA TYR A 6 2.79 -7.07 -6.95
C TYR A 6 2.95 -6.18 -5.70
N ILE A 7 2.16 -5.09 -5.66
CA ILE A 7 2.13 -4.15 -4.53
C ILE A 7 1.51 -4.86 -3.33
N ASP A 8 2.32 -5.07 -2.29
CA ASP A 8 1.89 -5.70 -1.04
C ASP A 8 1.28 -4.67 -0.08
N ALA A 9 1.80 -3.45 -0.06
CA ALA A 9 1.28 -2.39 0.79
C ALA A 9 1.47 -1.01 0.16
N ALA A 10 0.61 -0.07 0.55
CA ALA A 10 0.79 1.33 0.20
C ALA A 10 0.27 2.24 1.32
N PHE A 11 0.88 3.42 1.46
CA PHE A 11 0.30 4.50 2.27
C PHE A 11 0.58 5.87 1.66
N ARG A 12 -0.35 6.81 1.90
CA ARG A 12 -0.23 8.20 1.45
C ARG A 12 0.81 8.94 2.30
N SER A 13 1.75 9.61 1.65
CA SER A 13 2.67 10.54 2.32
C SER A 13 1.93 11.78 2.80
N SER A 14 2.45 12.47 3.79
CA SER A 14 1.99 13.82 4.19
C SER A 14 2.34 14.88 3.14
N ARG A 15 3.24 14.53 2.21
CA ARG A 15 3.65 15.36 1.08
C ARG A 15 2.65 15.19 -0.06
N ASN A 16 2.25 16.32 -0.63
CA ASN A 16 1.19 16.36 -1.63
C ASN A 16 1.52 15.48 -2.85
N ASN A 17 0.54 14.67 -3.26
CA ASN A 17 0.61 13.70 -4.35
C ASN A 17 1.68 12.61 -4.21
N GLU A 18 2.27 12.42 -3.03
CA GLU A 18 3.26 11.38 -2.81
C GLU A 18 2.67 10.14 -2.10
N ALA A 19 3.16 8.97 -2.45
CA ALA A 19 2.81 7.71 -1.80
C ALA A 19 4.01 6.74 -1.76
N TYR A 20 4.07 5.95 -0.69
CA TYR A 20 5.04 4.86 -0.54
C TYR A 20 4.38 3.56 -0.94
N PHE A 21 4.98 2.82 -1.87
CA PHE A 21 4.51 1.49 -2.29
C PHE A 21 5.56 0.45 -1.90
N PHE A 22 5.12 -0.65 -1.31
CA PHE A 22 5.96 -1.76 -0.84
C PHE A 22 5.71 -3.00 -1.70
N MET A 23 6.80 -3.66 -2.09
CA MET A 23 6.80 -4.86 -2.91
C MET A 23 7.93 -5.78 -2.44
N ASN A 24 7.59 -6.95 -1.91
CA ASN A 24 8.51 -7.83 -1.19
C ASN A 24 9.26 -7.02 -0.09
N ASP A 25 10.58 -7.14 -0.02
CA ASP A 25 11.45 -6.41 0.92
C ASP A 25 11.88 -5.01 0.43
N LYS A 26 11.24 -4.49 -0.63
CA LYS A 26 11.57 -3.21 -1.27
C LYS A 26 10.42 -2.21 -1.21
N TYR A 27 10.75 -0.96 -1.48
CA TYR A 27 9.77 0.11 -1.65
C TYR A 27 10.18 1.11 -2.72
N ILE A 28 9.19 1.87 -3.20
CA ILE A 28 9.35 3.08 -4.00
C ILE A 28 8.60 4.25 -3.34
N LEU A 29 9.09 5.46 -3.57
CA LEU A 29 8.35 6.70 -3.33
C LEU A 29 7.91 7.25 -4.69
N LEU A 30 6.62 7.48 -4.85
CA LEU A 30 5.98 7.86 -6.11
C LEU A 30 5.28 9.21 -5.93
N ASP A 31 5.45 10.13 -6.89
CA ASP A 31 4.46 11.19 -7.14
C ASP A 31 3.44 10.62 -8.13
N TYR A 32 2.23 10.35 -7.67
CA TYR A 32 1.20 9.65 -8.46
C TYR A 32 0.30 10.59 -9.26
N ALA A 33 0.57 11.91 -9.24
CA ALA A 33 -0.05 12.93 -10.08
C ALA A 33 -1.57 12.70 -10.37
N PRO A 34 -2.43 12.70 -9.34
CA PRO A 34 -3.79 12.16 -9.44
C PRO A 34 -4.63 12.80 -10.54
N GLY A 35 -5.26 11.96 -11.37
CA GLY A 35 -6.07 12.38 -12.51
C GLY A 35 -5.27 12.90 -13.70
N THR A 36 -3.98 12.59 -13.75
CA THR A 36 -3.11 12.81 -14.91
C THR A 36 -2.33 11.52 -15.20
N GLY A 37 -1.59 11.47 -16.31
CA GLY A 37 -0.64 10.39 -16.61
C GLY A 37 0.82 10.78 -16.38
N ASN A 38 1.09 11.78 -15.54
CA ASN A 38 2.42 12.35 -15.29
C ASN A 38 3.05 11.81 -13.99
N ASP A 39 2.68 10.60 -13.60
CA ASP A 39 3.24 9.94 -12.43
C ASP A 39 4.75 9.68 -12.60
N LYS A 40 5.50 9.77 -11.50
CA LYS A 40 6.96 9.68 -11.51
C LYS A 40 7.51 9.05 -10.23
N ILE A 41 8.51 8.20 -10.39
CA ILE A 41 9.27 7.65 -9.27
C ILE A 41 10.18 8.75 -8.73
N LEU A 42 10.03 9.08 -7.45
CA LEU A 42 10.87 10.03 -6.74
C LEU A 42 12.07 9.34 -6.08
N TYR A 43 11.89 8.10 -5.61
CA TYR A 43 12.95 7.31 -5.00
C TYR A 43 12.70 5.80 -5.13
N GLY A 44 13.78 5.02 -5.17
CA GLY A 44 13.74 3.55 -5.26
C GLY A 44 13.71 3.02 -6.70
N PRO A 45 13.53 1.70 -6.88
CA PRO A 45 13.32 0.68 -5.84
C PRO A 45 14.51 0.54 -4.88
N SER A 46 14.25 0.57 -3.58
CA SER A 46 15.27 0.41 -2.53
C SER A 46 14.80 -0.59 -1.47
N LEU A 47 15.73 -1.26 -0.80
CA LEU A 47 15.39 -2.17 0.29
C LEU A 47 14.79 -1.38 1.46
N VAL A 48 13.77 -1.94 2.12
CA VAL A 48 13.15 -1.33 3.30
C VAL A 48 14.20 -1.06 4.37
N ARG A 49 15.13 -1.99 4.61
CA ARG A 49 16.23 -1.81 5.59
C ARG A 49 17.18 -0.66 5.28
N ASP A 50 17.33 -0.28 4.01
CA ASP A 50 18.27 0.75 3.60
C ASP A 50 17.64 2.14 3.65
N GLY A 51 16.39 2.25 3.17
CA GLY A 51 15.63 3.50 3.18
C GLY A 51 15.03 3.86 4.53
N PHE A 52 14.57 2.85 5.29
CA PHE A 52 14.03 2.99 6.63
C PHE A 52 15.01 2.40 7.63
N ARG A 53 16.14 3.10 7.89
CA ARG A 53 17.25 2.56 8.70
C ARG A 53 16.86 2.07 10.09
N SER A 54 15.84 2.68 10.73
CA SER A 54 15.33 2.20 12.02
C SER A 54 14.66 0.82 11.95
N LEU A 55 14.26 0.39 10.76
CA LEU A 55 13.68 -0.93 10.50
C LEU A 55 14.73 -1.98 10.14
N ALA A 56 16.00 -1.61 9.94
CA ALA A 56 17.03 -2.49 9.38
C ALA A 56 17.24 -3.80 10.17
N HIS A 57 17.10 -3.74 11.49
CA HIS A 57 17.22 -4.89 12.38
C HIS A 57 15.86 -5.36 12.93
N THR A 58 14.83 -5.26 12.11
CA THR A 58 13.48 -5.72 12.42
C THR A 58 12.99 -6.71 11.39
N ILE A 59 11.86 -7.36 11.67
CA ILE A 59 11.13 -8.17 10.69
C ILE A 59 10.81 -7.36 9.42
N PHE A 60 10.50 -6.07 9.54
CA PHE A 60 10.12 -5.22 8.41
C PHE A 60 11.29 -4.96 7.47
N GLY A 61 12.49 -4.72 8.02
CA GLY A 61 13.70 -4.60 7.20
C GLY A 61 14.18 -5.95 6.63
N SER A 62 13.81 -7.06 7.27
CA SER A 62 14.20 -8.40 6.84
C SER A 62 13.33 -8.91 5.70
N TYR A 63 12.02 -8.71 5.79
CA TYR A 63 11.03 -9.34 4.91
C TYR A 63 10.14 -8.37 4.15
N GLY A 64 10.12 -7.09 4.52
CA GLY A 64 9.27 -6.08 3.91
C GLY A 64 8.06 -5.69 4.75
N ILE A 65 7.10 -5.04 4.09
CA ILE A 65 5.85 -4.56 4.68
C ILE A 65 4.71 -5.09 3.82
N ASP A 66 3.80 -5.84 4.43
CA ASP A 66 2.69 -6.52 3.74
C ASP A 66 1.33 -5.85 3.92
N CYS A 67 1.24 -4.86 4.80
CA CYS A 67 0.12 -3.94 4.89
C CYS A 67 0.58 -2.64 5.56
N SER A 68 -0.08 -1.53 5.23
CA SER A 68 0.19 -0.24 5.86
C SER A 68 -0.97 0.72 5.73
N PHE A 69 -1.05 1.69 6.64
CA PHE A 69 -1.90 2.86 6.48
C PHE A 69 -1.28 4.07 7.18
N ASN A 70 -1.42 5.25 6.57
CA ASN A 70 -0.98 6.49 7.21
C ASN A 70 -2.00 6.92 8.28
N THR A 71 -1.52 7.62 9.29
CA THR A 71 -2.36 8.36 10.24
C THR A 71 -2.26 9.85 9.92
N ASP A 72 -2.66 10.70 10.87
CA ASP A 72 -2.37 12.13 10.79
C ASP A 72 -0.86 12.38 10.92
N ASN A 73 -0.37 13.45 10.29
CA ASN A 73 1.06 13.84 10.25
C ASN A 73 1.97 12.89 9.43
N ASN A 74 3.22 12.75 9.86
CA ASN A 74 4.25 11.90 9.22
C ASN A 74 4.24 10.48 9.78
N GLU A 75 3.10 10.02 10.29
CA GLU A 75 2.99 8.74 10.97
C GLU A 75 2.26 7.70 10.13
N ALA A 76 2.67 6.44 10.24
CA ALA A 76 2.03 5.32 9.58
C ALA A 76 2.13 4.06 10.42
N PHE A 77 1.07 3.24 10.40
CA PHE A 77 1.17 1.86 10.84
C PHE A 77 1.67 0.99 9.69
N ILE A 78 2.63 0.12 10.00
CA ILE A 78 3.17 -0.89 9.10
C ILE A 78 3.00 -2.27 9.70
N PHE A 79 2.77 -3.27 8.84
CA PHE A 79 2.48 -4.65 9.21
C PHE A 79 3.40 -5.62 8.47
N TYR A 80 3.66 -6.75 9.12
CA TYR A 80 4.27 -7.93 8.52
C TYR A 80 3.79 -9.15 9.30
N GLU A 81 3.03 -10.02 8.66
CA GLU A 81 2.30 -11.12 9.29
C GLU A 81 1.55 -10.62 10.55
N ASN A 82 1.74 -11.26 11.70
CA ASN A 82 1.04 -10.91 12.94
C ASN A 82 1.68 -9.78 13.75
N PHE A 83 2.65 -9.05 13.18
CA PHE A 83 3.34 -7.94 13.84
C PHE A 83 3.03 -6.61 13.20
N CYS A 84 3.05 -5.56 14.00
CA CYS A 84 2.91 -4.18 13.54
C CYS A 84 3.78 -3.20 14.32
N ALA A 85 4.06 -2.06 13.70
CA ALA A 85 4.69 -0.91 14.33
C ALA A 85 4.03 0.40 13.87
N LEU A 86 4.01 1.39 14.76
CA LEU A 86 3.75 2.78 14.40
C LEU A 86 5.08 3.45 14.14
N ILE A 87 5.25 4.05 12.97
CA ILE A 87 6.48 4.74 12.56
C ILE A 87 6.20 6.22 12.30
N ASP A 88 7.17 7.07 12.57
CA ASP A 88 7.32 8.39 11.95
C ASP A 88 8.24 8.21 10.74
N TYR A 89 7.70 8.33 9.52
CA TYR A 89 8.49 8.14 8.29
C TYR A 89 9.25 9.40 7.86
N ALA A 90 9.02 10.55 8.52
CA ALA A 90 9.78 11.80 8.37
C ALA A 90 10.29 12.05 6.94
N PRO A 91 9.40 12.41 5.99
CA PRO A 91 9.72 12.41 4.56
C PRO A 91 10.93 13.30 4.25
N TYR A 92 11.77 12.85 3.33
CA TYR A 92 13.02 13.51 2.90
C TYR A 92 14.12 13.68 3.96
N SER A 93 13.91 13.24 5.20
CA SER A 93 14.94 13.31 6.25
C SER A 93 15.81 12.05 6.33
N GLY A 94 15.31 10.90 5.84
CA GLY A 94 15.92 9.59 6.04
C GLY A 94 15.90 9.10 7.50
N ASN A 95 15.33 9.88 8.42
CA ASN A 95 15.31 9.62 9.86
C ASN A 95 13.98 9.01 10.30
N VAL A 96 13.64 7.87 9.70
CA VAL A 96 12.47 7.09 10.12
C VAL A 96 12.65 6.68 11.57
N LYS A 97 11.62 6.81 12.40
CA LYS A 97 11.62 6.36 13.80
C LYS A 97 10.48 5.38 14.05
N ILE A 98 10.75 4.34 14.82
CA ILE A 98 9.69 3.51 15.39
C ILE A 98 9.16 4.24 16.63
N ILE A 99 7.90 4.68 16.59
CA ILE A 99 7.20 5.30 17.73
C ILE A 99 6.70 4.21 18.68
N SER A 100 6.19 3.10 18.14
CA SER A 100 5.67 2.00 18.95
C SER A 100 5.82 0.65 18.24
N GLY A 101 6.18 -0.40 18.99
CA GLY A 101 6.46 -1.73 18.45
C GLY A 101 7.95 -1.93 18.09
N PRO A 102 8.30 -2.97 17.32
CA PRO A 102 7.41 -3.99 16.77
C PRO A 102 6.73 -4.81 17.87
N LYS A 103 5.42 -5.04 17.76
CA LYS A 103 4.64 -5.87 18.69
C LYS A 103 3.57 -6.64 17.91
N LYS A 104 2.94 -7.64 18.53
CA LYS A 104 1.85 -8.37 17.85
C LYS A 104 0.66 -7.46 17.61
N ILE A 105 -0.11 -7.74 16.58
CA ILE A 105 -1.35 -6.99 16.25
C ILE A 105 -2.28 -6.97 17.46
N ALA A 106 -2.49 -8.10 18.14
CA ALA A 106 -3.34 -8.17 19.33
C ALA A 106 -2.79 -7.39 20.54
N ASP A 107 -1.49 -7.09 20.59
CA ASP A 107 -0.91 -6.25 21.65
C ASP A 107 -1.03 -4.76 21.32
N MET A 108 -0.99 -4.40 20.04
CA MET A 108 -1.23 -3.01 19.58
C MET A 108 -2.71 -2.66 19.59
N PHE A 109 -3.55 -3.62 19.20
CA PHE A 109 -4.99 -3.49 19.01
C PHE A 109 -5.70 -4.65 19.72
N PRO A 110 -5.92 -4.57 21.04
CA PRO A 110 -6.49 -5.67 21.83
C PRO A 110 -7.84 -6.19 21.33
N PHE A 111 -8.61 -5.37 20.62
CA PHE A 111 -9.89 -5.75 20.04
C PHE A 111 -9.78 -6.72 18.85
N PHE A 112 -8.59 -6.93 18.27
CA PHE A 112 -8.37 -7.94 17.24
C PHE A 112 -8.08 -9.34 17.81
N LYS A 113 -7.89 -9.47 19.13
CA LYS A 113 -7.63 -10.76 19.76
C LYS A 113 -8.79 -11.74 19.54
N GLY A 114 -8.48 -12.94 19.05
CA GLY A 114 -9.44 -13.99 18.69
C GLY A 114 -10.13 -13.79 17.34
N THR A 115 -9.79 -12.74 16.59
CA THR A 115 -10.34 -12.47 15.25
C THR A 115 -9.38 -12.97 14.15
N MET A 116 -9.86 -13.00 12.91
CA MET A 116 -8.99 -13.31 11.75
C MET A 116 -7.83 -12.32 11.58
N PHE A 117 -7.97 -11.08 12.07
CA PHE A 117 -6.96 -10.03 11.97
C PHE A 117 -5.80 -10.20 12.98
N GLU A 118 -5.92 -11.07 13.98
CA GLU A 118 -4.83 -11.30 14.95
C GLU A 118 -3.57 -11.84 14.27
N LYS A 119 -3.72 -12.59 13.18
CA LYS A 119 -2.64 -13.30 12.50
C LYS A 119 -2.04 -12.54 11.32
N GLY A 120 -2.66 -11.44 10.92
CA GLY A 120 -2.25 -10.65 9.77
C GLY A 120 -3.37 -9.75 9.27
N VAL A 121 -2.99 -8.71 8.53
CA VAL A 121 -3.91 -7.80 7.85
C VAL A 121 -3.46 -7.74 6.40
N ASP A 122 -4.32 -8.13 5.46
CA ASP A 122 -3.98 -8.14 4.03
C ASP A 122 -3.93 -6.72 3.46
N ALA A 123 -4.92 -5.89 3.81
CA ALA A 123 -4.94 -4.46 3.51
C ALA A 123 -5.82 -3.74 4.54
N ALA A 124 -5.49 -2.49 4.88
CA ALA A 124 -6.24 -1.72 5.86
C ALA A 124 -6.94 -0.51 5.23
N PHE A 125 -8.27 -0.57 5.17
CA PHE A 125 -9.17 0.55 4.91
C PHE A 125 -10.51 0.27 5.60
N SER A 126 -11.19 1.29 6.14
CA SER A 126 -12.24 1.10 7.15
C SER A 126 -13.61 0.67 6.57
N ILE A 127 -13.94 -0.64 6.49
CA ILE A 127 -15.33 -1.16 6.28
C ILE A 127 -15.52 -2.64 6.74
N LYS A 128 -16.78 -3.09 6.96
CA LYS A 128 -17.16 -4.44 7.50
C LYS A 128 -17.09 -5.60 6.49
N ASN A 129 -17.29 -5.33 5.20
CA ASN A 129 -17.27 -6.26 4.07
C ASN A 129 -17.01 -5.41 2.82
N ILE A 130 -16.11 -5.83 1.93
CA ILE A 130 -15.69 -5.01 0.78
C ILE A 130 -16.89 -4.56 -0.05
N ILE A 131 -17.85 -5.45 -0.31
CA ILE A 131 -19.05 -5.14 -1.11
C ILE A 131 -20.07 -4.30 -0.33
N ASP A 132 -20.23 -4.55 0.98
CA ASP A 132 -21.17 -3.79 1.81
C ASP A 132 -20.72 -2.32 1.96
N GLY A 133 -19.41 -2.09 1.86
CA GLY A 133 -18.81 -0.76 1.89
C GLY A 133 -18.51 -0.14 0.53
N PHE A 134 -18.36 -0.94 -0.53
CA PHE A 134 -18.10 -0.49 -1.91
C PHE A 134 -18.92 -1.34 -2.89
N MET A 135 -20.19 -0.97 -3.08
CA MET A 135 -21.07 -1.67 -4.02
C MET A 135 -20.51 -1.69 -5.46
N CYS A 136 -19.69 -0.69 -5.82
CA CYS A 136 -19.03 -0.59 -7.12
C CYS A 136 -18.04 -1.73 -7.42
N PHE A 137 -17.61 -2.51 -6.43
CA PHE A 137 -16.72 -3.66 -6.67
C PHE A 137 -17.45 -4.95 -7.05
N ARG A 138 -18.78 -4.99 -6.97
CA ARG A 138 -19.55 -6.18 -7.33
C ARG A 138 -19.32 -6.56 -8.81
N GLY A 139 -18.98 -7.82 -9.07
CA GLY A 139 -18.66 -8.31 -10.41
C GLY A 139 -17.28 -7.90 -10.92
N THR A 140 -16.44 -7.29 -10.08
CA THR A 140 -15.06 -6.92 -10.42
C THR A 140 -14.06 -7.85 -9.73
N ILE A 141 -12.79 -7.78 -10.13
CA ILE A 141 -11.72 -8.53 -9.46
C ILE A 141 -11.59 -8.20 -7.96
N PHE A 142 -12.02 -6.99 -7.54
CA PHE A 142 -11.94 -6.51 -6.16
C PHE A 142 -13.04 -7.08 -5.25
N GLU A 143 -14.06 -7.74 -5.81
CA GLU A 143 -15.21 -8.28 -5.07
C GLU A 143 -14.77 -9.18 -3.90
N ASN A 144 -13.72 -9.96 -4.11
CA ASN A 144 -13.25 -10.98 -3.19
C ASN A 144 -11.88 -10.64 -2.55
N GLY A 145 -11.55 -9.35 -2.42
CA GLY A 145 -10.30 -8.93 -1.75
C GLY A 145 -9.52 -7.88 -2.52
N ILE A 146 -8.60 -7.24 -1.83
CA ILE A 146 -7.72 -6.17 -2.29
C ILE A 146 -6.33 -6.49 -1.74
N ASP A 147 -5.29 -6.32 -2.54
CA ASP A 147 -3.90 -6.58 -2.15
C ASP A 147 -3.30 -5.34 -1.46
N ALA A 148 -3.61 -4.14 -1.95
CA ALA A 148 -3.20 -2.89 -1.30
C ALA A 148 -4.21 -1.76 -1.59
N ALA A 149 -4.25 -0.74 -0.74
CA ALA A 149 -5.03 0.47 -0.99
C ALA A 149 -4.40 1.69 -0.32
N PHE A 150 -4.65 2.88 -0.87
CA PHE A 150 -4.34 4.14 -0.18
C PHE A 150 -5.35 5.23 -0.55
N ALA A 151 -5.57 6.17 0.39
CA ALA A 151 -6.40 7.35 0.15
C ALA A 151 -5.63 8.40 -0.68
N SER A 152 -6.29 8.99 -1.68
CA SER A 152 -5.74 10.07 -2.49
C SER A 152 -5.59 11.37 -1.67
N HIS A 153 -4.84 12.32 -2.22
CA HIS A 153 -4.85 13.71 -1.77
C HIS A 153 -6.09 14.45 -2.27
N LYS A 154 -6.75 13.94 -3.32
CA LYS A 154 -8.07 14.42 -3.71
C LYS A 154 -9.11 13.93 -2.71
N THR A 155 -9.96 14.86 -2.28
CA THR A 155 -11.08 14.57 -1.38
C THR A 155 -11.90 13.42 -1.93
N ASN A 156 -12.23 12.45 -1.07
CA ASN A 156 -13.12 11.34 -1.40
C ASN A 156 -12.63 10.44 -2.54
N GLU A 157 -11.32 10.36 -2.80
CA GLU A 157 -10.74 9.47 -3.81
C GLU A 157 -9.78 8.47 -3.15
N ALA A 158 -9.82 7.20 -3.58
CA ALA A 158 -8.91 6.15 -3.13
C ALA A 158 -8.48 5.26 -4.29
N TYR A 159 -7.30 4.66 -4.16
CA TYR A 159 -6.76 3.69 -5.12
C TYR A 159 -6.73 2.33 -4.46
N PHE A 160 -7.18 1.32 -5.20
CA PHE A 160 -7.23 -0.07 -4.79
C PHE A 160 -6.45 -0.93 -5.77
N PHE A 161 -5.68 -1.88 -5.28
CA PHE A 161 -4.76 -2.71 -6.07
C PHE A 161 -5.09 -4.19 -5.88
N LYS A 162 -5.06 -4.94 -6.98
CA LYS A 162 -5.20 -6.40 -6.96
C LYS A 162 -4.50 -7.03 -8.15
N GLY A 163 -3.45 -7.79 -7.89
CA GLY A 163 -2.53 -8.30 -8.91
C GLY A 163 -1.99 -7.16 -9.77
N GLU A 164 -2.11 -7.31 -11.09
CA GLU A 164 -1.64 -6.32 -12.07
C GLU A 164 -2.61 -5.15 -12.32
N TYR A 165 -3.70 -5.08 -11.56
CA TYR A 165 -4.79 -4.14 -11.80
C TYR A 165 -4.95 -3.16 -10.63
N TYR A 166 -5.49 -2.00 -10.95
CA TYR A 166 -5.93 -1.03 -9.97
C TYR A 166 -7.31 -0.44 -10.33
N ALA A 167 -7.99 0.09 -9.33
CA ALA A 167 -9.20 0.89 -9.48
C ALA A 167 -9.06 2.21 -8.73
N ARG A 168 -9.42 3.30 -9.40
CA ARG A 168 -9.59 4.62 -8.79
C ARG A 168 -11.07 4.81 -8.45
N VAL A 169 -11.36 4.96 -7.18
CA VAL A 169 -12.72 5.01 -6.65
C VAL A 169 -12.97 6.36 -6.00
N THR A 170 -14.08 7.00 -6.37
CA THR A 170 -14.65 8.08 -5.55
C THR A 170 -15.57 7.45 -4.51
N PHE A 171 -15.43 7.83 -3.25
CA PHE A 171 -16.23 7.30 -2.15
C PHE A 171 -16.95 8.40 -1.37
N THR A 172 -18.15 8.11 -0.88
CA THR A 172 -18.95 9.06 -0.10
C THR A 172 -19.13 8.55 1.33
N PRO A 173 -18.39 9.12 2.31
CA PRO A 173 -18.44 8.65 3.69
C PRO A 173 -19.87 8.57 4.24
N GLY A 174 -20.22 7.43 4.83
CA GLY A 174 -21.54 7.20 5.43
C GLY A 174 -22.65 6.81 4.44
N THR A 175 -22.34 6.63 3.16
CA THR A 175 -23.26 6.11 2.14
C THR A 175 -22.62 4.97 1.36
N THR A 176 -23.33 4.39 0.38
CA THR A 176 -22.81 3.36 -0.54
C THR A 176 -22.72 3.86 -2.00
N TYR A 177 -22.77 5.19 -2.20
CA TYR A 177 -22.71 5.83 -3.52
C TYR A 177 -21.27 6.00 -4.02
N ASP A 178 -20.50 4.91 -3.95
CA ASP A 178 -19.12 4.88 -4.41
C ASP A 178 -19.11 4.39 -5.86
N TYR A 179 -18.20 4.90 -6.69
CA TYR A 179 -18.08 4.49 -8.08
C TYR A 179 -16.63 4.46 -8.54
N ILE A 180 -16.33 3.50 -9.42
CA ILE A 180 -15.03 3.39 -10.09
C ILE A 180 -15.02 4.43 -11.23
N MET A 181 -14.09 5.39 -11.16
CA MET A 181 -14.13 6.57 -12.03
C MET A 181 -13.88 6.25 -13.51
N ASP A 182 -12.92 5.38 -13.80
CA ASP A 182 -12.48 5.07 -15.18
C ASP A 182 -12.48 3.55 -15.46
N GLY A 183 -13.23 2.79 -14.67
CA GLY A 183 -13.18 1.33 -14.67
C GLY A 183 -11.90 0.76 -14.04
N VAL A 184 -11.77 -0.57 -14.10
CA VAL A 184 -10.58 -1.30 -13.63
C VAL A 184 -9.51 -1.23 -14.72
N SER A 185 -8.31 -0.79 -14.36
CA SER A 185 -7.21 -0.55 -15.31
C SER A 185 -5.97 -1.36 -14.92
N ALA A 186 -5.15 -1.72 -15.91
CA ALA A 186 -3.87 -2.37 -15.64
C ALA A 186 -2.84 -1.35 -15.14
N LEU A 187 -1.95 -1.77 -14.23
CA LEU A 187 -0.84 -0.94 -13.75
C LEU A 187 0.09 -0.50 -14.89
N LEU A 188 0.19 -1.32 -15.94
CA LEU A 188 1.10 -1.11 -17.08
C LEU A 188 0.61 -0.03 -18.07
N THR A 189 -0.67 0.35 -18.02
CA THR A 189 -1.29 1.30 -18.97
C THR A 189 -1.17 2.77 -18.58
N ILE A 190 -0.71 3.05 -17.36
CA ILE A 190 -0.29 4.38 -16.89
C ILE A 190 1.23 4.37 -16.83
N GLY A 191 1.89 5.53 -16.90
CA GLY A 191 3.35 5.72 -16.81
C GLY A 191 4.04 5.11 -15.58
N LEU A 192 3.31 4.36 -14.73
CA LEU A 192 3.78 3.54 -13.61
C LEU A 192 4.73 2.41 -14.05
N LEU A 193 4.83 2.17 -15.36
CA LEU A 193 5.62 1.12 -15.98
C LEU A 193 7.12 1.47 -16.08
N PHE A 194 7.87 1.35 -14.99
CA PHE A 194 9.25 0.85 -15.07
C PHE A 194 9.71 0.04 -13.84
N ALA A 195 8.97 0.07 -12.71
CA ALA A 195 9.38 -0.65 -11.50
C ALA A 195 8.84 -2.10 -11.37
N VAL A 196 7.82 -2.49 -12.15
CA VAL A 196 7.16 -3.80 -12.00
C VAL A 196 7.90 -4.94 -12.74
N ALA A 197 8.84 -4.62 -13.64
CA ALA A 197 9.51 -5.63 -14.49
C ALA A 197 10.83 -6.20 -13.95
N CYS A 198 11.32 -5.79 -12.77
CA CYS A 198 12.59 -6.30 -12.22
C CYS A 198 12.45 -7.62 -11.44
N GLY A 199 11.54 -8.50 -11.86
CA GLY A 199 11.32 -9.84 -11.30
C GLY A 199 11.52 -10.99 -12.28
N HIS A 200 11.60 -10.73 -13.59
CA HIS A 200 11.89 -11.77 -14.59
C HIS A 200 13.13 -11.39 -15.41
N ASN A 201 14.07 -12.33 -15.52
CA ASN A 201 15.19 -12.27 -16.44
C ASN A 201 14.68 -11.87 -17.83
N LEU A 202 15.11 -10.70 -18.33
CA LEU A 202 14.94 -10.33 -19.72
C LEU A 202 15.73 -11.33 -20.59
N PRO A 203 15.15 -11.92 -21.65
CA PRO A 203 15.97 -12.53 -22.68
C PRO A 203 16.81 -11.43 -23.33
N ALA A 204 18.10 -11.71 -23.53
CA ALA A 204 19.03 -10.79 -24.19
C ALA A 204 18.47 -10.35 -25.56
N PRO A 205 18.66 -9.09 -25.97
CA PRO A 205 18.24 -8.65 -27.28
C PRO A 205 18.99 -9.45 -28.34
N THR A 206 18.25 -10.20 -29.16
CA THR A 206 18.75 -10.74 -30.41
C THR A 206 19.17 -9.59 -31.32
N GLN A 207 20.40 -9.70 -31.85
CA GLN A 207 20.93 -8.82 -32.89
C GLN A 207 20.04 -8.76 -34.12
#